data_AF-A0A0S8FT34-F1
#
_entry.id   AF-A0A0S8FT34-F1
#
_cell.length_a   1.000
_cell.length_b   1.000
_cell.length_c   1.000
_cell.angle_alpha   90.00
_cell.angle_beta   90.00
_cell.angle_gamma   90.00
#
_symmetry.space_group_name_H-M   'P 1'
#
loop_
_entity.id
_entity.type
_entity.pdbx_description
1 polymer ?
#
loop_
_entity_poly.entity_id
_entity_poly.type
_entity_poly.pdbx_seq_one_letter_code
_entity_poly.pdbx_strand_id
1 'polypeptide(L)'
;MPIHLRAKKEDYAPTVLLVGDPARAVRVGQMLKESNLVNKNRGLLGYTGSYKEKKISVQTTGMGCPSAAIVVEELIQLGVKTLIRIGTCGGIGANVEPLDMIAAVAASPFDGATRTYLNGEPHAPYATFEILNTAHNVAEEQHIEITFGGVASVDVFYNPFPDYVQKLREKGIIAVEMETSLIYYLANRSGLNAASFLLVSDIVGGGEEFTKFVSDQELAQAMDKLITLVLDVSHAYQNTS
;
A
#
# COMPACT_ATOMS: atom_id res chain seq x y z
N MET A 1 14.74 -4.25 -20.67
CA MET A 1 13.30 -3.99 -20.54
C MET A 1 12.74 -5.07 -19.61
N PRO A 2 12.03 -4.70 -18.53
CA PRO A 2 11.50 -5.67 -17.57
C PRO A 2 10.52 -6.66 -18.21
N ILE A 3 10.43 -7.87 -17.65
CA ILE A 3 9.71 -8.99 -18.25
C ILE A 3 8.19 -8.81 -18.06
N HIS A 4 7.76 -8.27 -16.92
CA HIS A 4 6.35 -8.19 -16.53
C HIS A 4 5.75 -6.81 -16.74
N LEU A 5 6.49 -5.73 -16.47
CA LEU A 5 6.06 -4.34 -16.64
C LEU A 5 6.29 -3.79 -18.04
N ARG A 6 7.01 -4.50 -18.92
CA ARG A 6 7.22 -4.20 -20.37
C ARG A 6 7.42 -2.71 -20.72
N ALA A 7 8.05 -1.97 -19.82
CA ALA A 7 8.20 -0.54 -19.88
C ALA A 7 9.68 -0.14 -19.89
N LYS A 8 9.95 1.12 -20.19
CA LYS A 8 11.26 1.75 -20.12
C LYS A 8 11.34 2.66 -18.90
N LYS A 9 12.58 3.01 -18.53
CA LYS A 9 12.84 3.86 -17.36
C LYS A 9 12.12 5.20 -17.45
N GLU A 10 12.02 5.76 -18.66
CA GLU A 10 11.45 7.06 -18.95
C GLU A 10 9.91 7.08 -18.80
N ASP A 11 9.28 5.91 -18.85
CA ASP A 11 7.84 5.76 -18.75
C ASP A 11 7.34 6.01 -17.31
N TYR A 12 8.18 5.86 -16.29
CA TYR A 12 7.80 6.04 -14.89
C TYR A 12 8.28 7.37 -14.31
N ALA A 13 7.52 7.88 -13.34
CA ALA A 13 7.98 8.93 -12.44
C ALA A 13 8.91 8.36 -11.36
N PRO A 14 9.72 9.20 -10.69
CA PRO A 14 10.50 8.77 -9.53
C PRO A 14 9.64 8.26 -8.37
N THR A 15 8.40 8.72 -8.26
CA THR A 15 7.42 8.27 -7.26
C THR A 15 6.31 7.47 -7.93
N VAL A 16 6.09 6.25 -7.44
CA VAL A 16 5.07 5.33 -7.95
C VAL A 16 4.11 4.94 -6.83
N LEU A 17 2.83 5.16 -7.07
CA LEU A 17 1.75 4.66 -6.24
C LEU A 17 1.48 3.19 -6.58
N LEU A 18 1.39 2.32 -5.59
CA LEU A 18 1.16 0.89 -5.76
C LEU A 18 -0.26 0.53 -5.32
N VAL A 19 -1.02 -0.14 -6.18
CA VAL A 19 -2.40 -0.56 -5.89
C VAL A 19 -2.58 -2.04 -6.21
N GLY A 20 -3.33 -2.78 -5.38
CA GLY A 20 -3.59 -4.20 -5.65
C GLY A 20 -4.51 -4.41 -6.86
N ASP A 21 -5.55 -3.59 -6.97
CA ASP A 21 -6.61 -3.70 -7.97
C ASP A 21 -6.31 -2.86 -9.24
N PRO A 22 -6.32 -3.44 -10.45
CA PRO A 22 -6.23 -2.71 -11.70
C PRO A 22 -7.26 -1.58 -11.86
N ALA A 23 -8.49 -1.75 -11.36
CA ALA A 23 -9.51 -0.71 -11.43
C ALA A 23 -9.13 0.52 -10.60
N ARG A 24 -8.42 0.32 -9.48
CA ARG A 24 -7.85 1.41 -8.69
C ARG A 24 -6.73 2.13 -9.43
N ALA A 25 -5.92 1.41 -10.23
CA ALA A 25 -4.91 2.05 -11.08
C ALA A 25 -5.56 2.94 -12.15
N VAL A 26 -6.66 2.48 -12.75
CA VAL A 26 -7.48 3.31 -13.68
C VAL A 26 -8.00 4.55 -12.96
N ARG A 27 -8.56 4.39 -11.76
CA ARG A 27 -9.12 5.50 -10.97
C ARG A 27 -8.07 6.56 -10.65
N VAL A 28 -6.90 6.16 -10.15
CA VAL A 28 -5.77 7.07 -9.90
C VAL A 28 -5.33 7.72 -11.22
N GLY A 29 -5.21 6.95 -12.30
CA GLY A 29 -4.87 7.46 -13.63
C GLY A 29 -5.80 8.56 -14.13
N GLN A 30 -7.11 8.49 -13.82
CA GLN A 30 -8.10 9.52 -14.14
C GLN A 30 -7.97 10.80 -13.29
N MET A 31 -7.35 10.71 -12.11
CA MET A 31 -7.10 11.86 -11.23
C MET A 31 -5.82 12.63 -11.60
N LEU A 32 -4.99 12.07 -12.48
CA LEU A 32 -3.77 12.70 -12.98
C LEU A 32 -4.06 13.54 -14.24
N LYS A 33 -3.40 14.70 -14.34
CA LYS A 33 -3.32 15.48 -15.59
C LYS A 33 -2.37 14.80 -16.57
N GLU A 34 -2.69 14.87 -17.86
CA GLU A 34 -1.84 14.32 -18.95
C GLU A 34 -1.46 12.85 -18.73
N SER A 35 -2.40 12.08 -18.18
CA SER A 35 -2.21 10.68 -17.82
C SER A 35 -2.11 9.78 -19.05
N ASN A 36 -1.06 8.98 -19.12
CA ASN A 36 -0.81 8.02 -20.19
C ASN A 36 -0.68 6.60 -19.61
N LEU A 37 -1.25 5.61 -20.31
CA LEU A 37 -1.09 4.20 -19.96
C LEU A 37 0.35 3.76 -20.32
N VAL A 38 1.12 3.31 -19.34
CA VAL A 38 2.52 2.88 -19.50
C VAL A 38 2.69 1.36 -19.43
N ASN A 39 1.77 0.65 -18.78
CA ASN A 39 1.76 -0.81 -18.79
C ASN A 39 0.33 -1.35 -18.76
N LYS A 40 0.12 -2.47 -19.46
CA LYS A 40 -1.10 -3.28 -19.40
C LYS A 40 -0.85 -4.78 -19.39
N ASN A 41 0.42 -5.19 -19.45
CA ASN A 41 0.79 -6.58 -19.56
C ASN A 41 0.31 -7.35 -18.32
N ARG A 42 -0.30 -8.52 -18.52
CA ARG A 42 -0.88 -9.37 -17.45
C ARG A 42 -1.98 -8.70 -16.61
N GLY A 43 -2.61 -7.63 -17.12
CA GLY A 43 -3.58 -6.85 -16.36
C GLY A 43 -2.94 -5.95 -15.28
N LEU A 44 -1.61 -5.84 -15.25
CA LEU A 44 -0.87 -4.95 -14.36
C LEU A 44 -0.95 -3.51 -14.87
N LEU A 45 -2.15 -2.93 -14.89
CA LEU A 45 -2.37 -1.57 -15.42
C LEU A 45 -1.49 -0.57 -14.68
N GLY A 46 -0.81 0.27 -15.45
CA GLY A 46 0.07 1.32 -14.95
C GLY A 46 -0.12 2.59 -15.75
N TYR A 47 -0.15 3.73 -15.06
CA TYR A 47 -0.33 5.04 -15.65
C TYR A 47 0.75 6.00 -15.14
N THR A 48 1.10 6.97 -15.97
CA THR A 48 1.98 8.08 -15.60
C THR A 48 1.36 9.39 -16.06
N GLY A 49 1.28 10.36 -15.16
CA GLY A 49 0.80 11.71 -15.44
C GLY A 49 1.34 12.69 -14.40
N SER A 50 0.62 13.80 -14.21
CA SER A 50 0.99 14.84 -13.25
C SER A 50 -0.13 15.06 -12.23
N TYR A 51 0.22 15.07 -10.95
CA TYR A 51 -0.66 15.55 -9.89
C TYR A 51 -0.13 16.89 -9.38
N LYS A 52 -0.93 17.95 -9.51
CA LYS A 52 -0.46 19.34 -9.40
C LYS A 52 0.76 19.52 -10.34
N GLU A 53 1.90 19.99 -9.82
CA GLU A 53 3.12 20.24 -10.61
C GLU A 53 4.13 19.06 -10.59
N LYS A 54 3.75 17.89 -10.03
CA LYS A 54 4.67 16.75 -9.85
C LYS A 54 4.26 15.56 -10.69
N LYS A 55 5.23 14.95 -11.37
CA LYS A 55 5.03 13.70 -12.13
C LYS A 55 4.81 12.55 -11.14
N ILE A 56 3.76 11.77 -11.34
CA ILE A 56 3.40 10.61 -10.53
C ILE A 56 3.06 9.45 -11.46
N SER A 57 3.47 8.25 -11.08
CA SER A 57 2.93 7.03 -11.68
C SER A 57 2.06 6.27 -10.69
N VAL A 58 1.17 5.45 -11.21
CA VAL A 58 0.48 4.40 -10.46
C VAL A 58 0.72 3.08 -11.16
N GLN A 59 0.94 2.02 -10.39
CA GLN A 59 1.19 0.68 -10.91
C GLN A 59 0.42 -0.37 -10.09
N THR A 60 -0.31 -1.22 -10.81
CA THR A 60 -0.96 -2.38 -10.21
C THR A 60 0.06 -3.42 -9.75
N THR A 61 -0.08 -3.96 -8.55
CA THR A 61 0.75 -5.04 -7.99
C THR A 61 0.08 -6.41 -8.04
N GLY A 62 -1.24 -6.47 -8.18
CA GLY A 62 -2.01 -7.68 -7.92
C GLY A 62 -2.12 -7.97 -6.42
N MET A 63 -2.66 -9.15 -6.10
CA MET A 63 -2.80 -9.64 -4.74
C MET A 63 -1.68 -10.62 -4.37
N GLY A 64 -1.19 -10.51 -3.14
CA GLY A 64 -0.13 -11.30 -2.55
C GLY A 64 1.27 -10.75 -2.80
N CYS A 65 2.12 -10.95 -1.81
CA CYS A 65 3.54 -10.64 -1.88
C CYS A 65 4.25 -11.25 -3.11
N PRO A 66 3.99 -12.50 -3.57
CA PRO A 66 4.63 -13.01 -4.78
C PRO A 66 4.43 -12.15 -6.05
N SER A 67 3.22 -11.62 -6.24
CA SER A 67 2.93 -10.72 -7.37
C SER A 67 3.57 -9.34 -7.17
N ALA A 68 3.46 -8.78 -5.96
CA ALA A 68 4.07 -7.51 -5.62
C ALA A 68 5.60 -7.55 -5.76
N ALA A 69 6.27 -8.67 -5.47
CA ALA A 69 7.72 -8.84 -5.61
C ALA A 69 8.19 -8.55 -7.03
N ILE A 70 7.51 -9.16 -7.99
CA ILE A 70 7.81 -8.99 -9.42
C ILE A 70 7.71 -7.53 -9.81
N VAL A 71 6.60 -6.87 -9.44
CA VAL A 71 6.34 -5.49 -9.81
C VAL A 71 7.36 -4.55 -9.16
N VAL A 72 7.61 -4.71 -7.86
CA VAL A 72 8.52 -3.84 -7.12
C VAL A 72 9.97 -4.00 -7.59
N GLU A 73 10.46 -5.23 -7.78
CA GLU A 73 11.80 -5.48 -8.31
C GLU A 73 11.99 -4.85 -9.70
N GLU A 74 10.99 -4.94 -10.57
CA GLU A 74 11.06 -4.34 -11.90
C GLU A 74 10.98 -2.80 -11.86
N LEU A 75 10.21 -2.20 -10.93
CA LEU A 75 10.20 -0.75 -10.70
C LEU A 75 11.56 -0.26 -10.16
N ILE A 76 12.20 -1.03 -9.27
CA ILE A 76 13.57 -0.75 -8.79
C ILE A 76 14.55 -0.75 -9.98
N GLN A 77 14.49 -1.75 -10.86
CA GLN A 77 15.32 -1.81 -12.07
C GLN A 77 15.07 -0.64 -13.03
N LEU A 78 13.82 -0.15 -13.08
CA LEU A 78 13.43 1.02 -13.85
C LEU A 78 13.87 2.34 -13.19
N GLY A 79 14.45 2.30 -11.99
CA GLY A 79 15.06 3.46 -11.33
C GLY A 79 14.08 4.31 -10.52
N VAL A 80 12.93 3.76 -10.15
CA VAL A 80 11.99 4.36 -9.19
C VAL A 80 12.69 4.62 -7.86
N LYS A 81 12.27 5.68 -7.17
CA LYS A 81 12.87 6.16 -5.91
C LYS A 81 11.95 6.05 -4.70
N THR A 82 10.65 6.16 -4.94
CA THR A 82 9.64 6.17 -3.89
C THR A 82 8.45 5.28 -4.28
N LEU A 83 8.07 4.38 -3.38
CA LEU A 83 6.98 3.42 -3.55
C LEU A 83 5.91 3.65 -2.48
N ILE A 84 4.72 4.12 -2.86
CA ILE A 84 3.65 4.40 -1.90
C ILE A 84 2.45 3.51 -2.17
N ARG A 85 2.17 2.57 -1.28
CA ARG A 85 1.03 1.66 -1.42
C ARG A 85 -0.28 2.30 -0.97
N ILE A 86 -1.34 2.05 -1.74
CA ILE A 86 -2.73 2.35 -1.41
C ILE A 86 -3.54 1.04 -1.46
N GLY A 87 -3.84 0.50 -0.28
CA GLY A 87 -4.48 -0.79 -0.10
C GLY A 87 -5.78 -0.73 0.68
N THR A 88 -6.41 -1.90 0.82
CA THR A 88 -7.44 -2.16 1.82
C THR A 88 -6.88 -3.14 2.84
N CYS A 89 -7.49 -3.18 4.03
CA CYS A 89 -7.08 -4.10 5.09
C CYS A 89 -8.27 -4.51 5.95
N GLY A 90 -8.11 -5.64 6.63
CA GLY A 90 -8.99 -6.06 7.71
C GLY A 90 -8.51 -5.49 9.03
N GLY A 91 -9.34 -4.70 9.70
CA GLY A 91 -9.07 -4.16 11.03
C GLY A 91 -9.13 -5.27 12.08
N ILE A 92 -8.14 -5.32 12.97
CA ILE A 92 -8.08 -6.29 14.06
C ILE A 92 -7.77 -5.66 15.42
N GLY A 93 -7.34 -4.39 15.46
CA GLY A 93 -7.09 -3.65 16.70
C GLY A 93 -8.39 -3.33 17.46
N ALA A 94 -8.28 -3.11 18.77
CA ALA A 94 -9.45 -2.82 19.61
C ALA A 94 -10.15 -1.49 19.29
N ASN A 95 -9.40 -0.53 18.73
CA ASN A 95 -9.87 0.82 18.40
C ASN A 95 -9.80 1.07 16.89
N VAL A 96 -10.04 0.04 16.08
CA VAL A 96 -10.07 0.16 14.62
C VAL A 96 -11.50 -0.09 14.15
N GLU A 97 -12.04 0.84 13.38
CA GLU A 97 -13.38 0.79 12.81
C GLU A 97 -13.33 0.73 11.27
N PRO A 98 -14.39 0.21 10.60
CA PRO A 98 -14.49 0.31 9.16
C PRO A 98 -14.39 1.76 8.68
N LEU A 99 -13.77 1.96 7.52
CA LEU A 99 -13.42 3.25 6.91
C LEU A 99 -12.28 4.02 7.58
N ASP A 100 -11.71 3.52 8.68
CA ASP A 100 -10.49 4.10 9.23
C ASP A 100 -9.36 4.06 8.20
N MET A 101 -8.54 5.11 8.20
CA MET A 101 -7.32 5.17 7.42
C MET A 101 -6.13 4.82 8.31
N ILE A 102 -5.30 3.91 7.84
CA ILE A 102 -4.09 3.46 8.55
C ILE A 102 -2.87 3.81 7.71
N ALA A 103 -1.90 4.50 8.30
CA ALA A 103 -0.54 4.58 7.81
C ALA A 103 0.31 3.53 8.52
N ALA A 104 0.74 2.49 7.78
CA ALA A 104 1.52 1.42 8.36
C ALA A 104 2.93 1.91 8.72
N VAL A 105 3.32 1.77 9.99
CA VAL A 105 4.67 2.12 10.48
C VAL A 105 5.66 1.00 10.15
N ALA A 106 5.22 -0.23 10.38
CA ALA A 106 5.95 -1.45 10.09
C ALA A 106 4.98 -2.56 9.70
N ALA A 107 5.46 -3.56 8.96
CA ALA A 107 4.66 -4.69 8.53
C ALA A 107 5.34 -6.01 8.85
N SER A 108 4.69 -6.83 9.69
CA SER A 108 5.19 -8.14 10.08
C SER A 108 5.02 -9.14 8.92
N PRO A 109 6.09 -9.87 8.54
CA PRO A 109 6.07 -10.80 7.41
C PRO A 109 5.50 -12.17 7.82
N PHE A 110 4.17 -12.29 7.76
CA PHE A 110 3.45 -13.57 7.86
C PHE A 110 3.19 -14.19 6.46
N ASP A 111 3.85 -13.66 5.42
CA ASP A 111 3.83 -14.16 4.04
C ASP A 111 5.11 -14.93 3.71
N GLY A 112 5.03 -15.83 2.72
CA GLY A 112 6.14 -16.69 2.30
C GLY A 112 7.20 -15.99 1.47
N ALA A 113 6.84 -14.94 0.71
CA ALA A 113 7.78 -14.27 -0.19
C ALA A 113 8.79 -13.44 0.62
N THR A 114 8.33 -12.57 1.51
CA THR A 114 9.19 -11.80 2.41
C THR A 114 10.01 -12.73 3.29
N ARG A 115 9.40 -13.78 3.86
CA ARG A 115 10.13 -14.79 4.66
C ARG A 115 11.23 -15.50 3.88
N THR A 116 11.04 -15.74 2.57
CA THR A 116 12.09 -16.30 1.71
C THR A 116 13.27 -15.35 1.58
N TYR A 117 13.02 -14.06 1.38
CA TYR A 117 14.09 -13.07 1.31
C TYR A 117 14.81 -12.87 2.66
N LEU A 118 14.08 -12.91 3.77
CA LEU A 118 14.62 -12.73 5.11
C LEU A 118 15.45 -13.93 5.59
N ASN A 119 15.20 -15.13 5.05
CA ASN A 119 15.94 -16.34 5.41
C ASN A 119 16.06 -16.59 6.94
N GLY A 120 14.98 -16.26 7.67
CA GLY A 120 14.92 -16.41 9.13
C GLY A 120 15.55 -15.27 9.94
N GLU A 121 16.05 -14.22 9.30
CA GLU A 121 16.61 -13.05 9.98
C GLU A 121 15.52 -12.16 10.60
N PRO A 122 15.77 -11.54 11.77
CA PRO A 122 14.78 -10.76 12.51
C PRO A 122 14.63 -9.33 11.98
N HIS A 123 14.79 -9.11 10.67
CA HIS A 123 14.57 -7.81 10.08
C HIS A 123 13.07 -7.48 10.09
N ALA A 124 12.75 -6.25 10.51
CA ALA A 124 11.37 -5.76 10.60
C ALA A 124 11.14 -4.73 9.48
N PRO A 125 10.43 -5.06 8.39
CA PRO A 125 10.17 -4.14 7.29
C PRO A 125 9.40 -2.90 7.75
N TYR A 126 9.85 -1.71 7.35
CA TYR A 126 9.36 -0.44 7.87
C TYR A 126 9.21 0.65 6.79
N ALA A 127 8.36 1.63 7.09
CA ALA A 127 8.14 2.79 6.24
C ALA A 127 9.24 3.86 6.40
N THR A 128 9.41 4.70 5.39
CA THR A 128 10.20 5.93 5.48
C THR A 128 9.49 6.94 6.38
N PHE A 129 10.14 7.29 7.50
CA PHE A 129 9.57 8.18 8.52
C PHE A 129 9.14 9.53 7.94
N GLU A 130 9.92 10.11 7.04
CA GLU A 130 9.65 11.42 6.44
C GLU A 130 8.34 11.44 5.64
N ILE A 131 7.96 10.32 5.00
CA ILE A 131 6.66 10.19 4.32
C ILE A 131 5.53 10.12 5.35
N LEU A 132 5.72 9.37 6.44
CA LEU A 132 4.72 9.28 7.51
C LEU A 132 4.51 10.61 8.23
N ASN A 133 5.58 11.34 8.51
CA ASN A 133 5.53 12.68 9.11
C ASN A 133 4.83 13.67 8.17
N THR A 134 5.11 13.59 6.86
CA THR A 134 4.38 14.37 5.85
C THR A 134 2.90 14.01 5.84
N ALA A 135 2.56 12.71 5.94
CA ALA A 135 1.18 12.26 6.02
C ALA A 135 0.46 12.78 7.26
N HIS A 136 1.12 12.81 8.41
CA HIS A 136 0.57 13.38 9.63
C HIS A 136 0.23 14.87 9.44
N ASN A 137 1.17 15.66 8.92
CA ASN A 137 0.94 17.10 8.70
C ASN A 137 -0.18 17.37 7.70
N VAL A 138 -0.20 16.66 6.57
CA VAL A 138 -1.26 16.81 5.55
C VAL A 138 -2.61 16.38 6.11
N ALA A 139 -2.68 15.30 6.89
CA ALA A 139 -3.91 14.84 7.51
C ALA A 139 -4.44 15.83 8.55
N GLU A 140 -3.57 16.39 9.40
CA GLU A 140 -3.91 17.45 10.36
C GLU A 140 -4.47 18.71 9.65
N GLU A 141 -3.81 19.18 8.59
CA GLU A 141 -4.25 20.33 7.80
C GLU A 141 -5.61 20.11 7.12
N GLN A 142 -5.90 18.86 6.73
CA GLN A 142 -7.15 18.48 6.06
C GLN A 142 -8.24 18.01 7.03
N HIS A 143 -7.97 17.98 8.34
CA HIS A 143 -8.85 17.41 9.37
C HIS A 143 -9.28 15.97 9.05
N ILE A 144 -8.34 15.16 8.56
CA ILE A 144 -8.54 13.73 8.29
C ILE A 144 -7.90 12.93 9.43
N GLU A 145 -8.68 12.06 10.06
CA GLU A 145 -8.14 11.12 11.04
C GLU A 145 -7.36 10.00 10.35
N ILE A 146 -6.15 9.75 10.82
CA ILE A 146 -5.29 8.67 10.34
C ILE A 146 -4.55 8.02 11.51
N THR A 147 -4.60 6.70 11.57
CA THR A 147 -3.92 5.92 12.61
C THR A 147 -2.57 5.45 12.12
N PHE A 148 -1.52 5.65 12.92
CA PHE A 148 -0.18 5.14 12.65
C PHE A 148 0.07 3.87 13.48
N GLY A 149 0.34 2.73 12.84
CA GLY A 149 0.53 1.48 13.58
C GLY A 149 1.14 0.32 12.81
N GLY A 150 1.39 -0.78 13.51
CA GLY A 150 1.95 -2.01 12.94
C GLY A 150 0.88 -2.89 12.29
N VAL A 151 1.18 -3.39 11.09
CA VAL A 151 0.30 -4.30 10.34
C VAL A 151 0.95 -5.67 10.13
N ALA A 152 0.20 -6.66 9.65
CA ALA A 152 0.74 -7.93 9.15
C ALA A 152 0.38 -8.12 7.68
N SER A 153 1.36 -8.58 6.89
CA SER A 153 1.09 -9.14 5.57
C SER A 153 0.90 -10.65 5.68
N VAL A 154 -0.19 -11.19 5.15
CA VAL A 154 -0.51 -12.61 5.17
C VAL A 154 -0.75 -13.14 3.76
N ASP A 155 -0.43 -14.42 3.51
CA ASP A 155 -0.71 -15.06 2.22
C ASP A 155 -2.13 -15.62 2.11
N VAL A 156 -2.73 -15.98 3.24
CA VAL A 156 -4.00 -16.72 3.28
C VAL A 156 -5.11 -15.81 3.77
N PHE A 157 -5.91 -15.30 2.83
CA PHE A 157 -7.09 -14.49 3.13
C PHE A 157 -8.15 -15.30 3.92
N TYR A 158 -8.48 -16.49 3.43
CA TYR A 158 -9.41 -17.42 4.08
C TYR A 158 -8.66 -18.34 5.06
N ASN A 159 -8.11 -17.76 6.12
CA ASN A 159 -7.31 -18.51 7.08
C ASN A 159 -8.18 -19.54 7.85
N PRO A 160 -7.85 -20.85 7.82
CA PRO A 160 -8.67 -21.88 8.46
C PRO A 160 -8.52 -21.92 9.99
N PHE A 161 -7.55 -21.19 10.56
CA PHE A 161 -7.29 -21.20 12.00
C PHE A 161 -8.05 -20.07 12.71
N PRO A 162 -9.00 -20.38 13.59
CA PRO A 162 -9.86 -19.36 14.21
C PRO A 162 -9.09 -18.42 15.16
N ASP A 163 -7.95 -18.85 15.69
CA ASP A 163 -7.13 -18.09 16.63
C ASP A 163 -6.09 -17.18 15.96
N TYR A 164 -5.98 -17.20 14.62
CA TYR A 164 -4.93 -16.47 13.91
C TYR A 164 -5.01 -14.95 14.16
N VAL A 165 -6.21 -14.37 14.11
CA VAL A 165 -6.39 -12.93 14.37
C VAL A 165 -6.04 -12.59 15.81
N GLN A 166 -6.51 -13.39 16.77
CA GLN A 166 -6.18 -13.18 18.18
C GLN A 166 -4.67 -13.18 18.40
N LYS A 167 -3.95 -14.15 17.84
CA LYS A 167 -2.48 -14.25 17.94
C LYS A 167 -1.75 -13.05 17.34
N LEU A 168 -2.29 -12.42 16.29
CA LEU A 168 -1.73 -11.20 15.71
C LEU A 168 -2.04 -9.98 16.58
N ARG A 169 -3.28 -9.87 17.08
CA ARG A 169 -3.71 -8.80 17.99
C ARG A 169 -2.87 -8.77 19.26
N GLU A 170 -2.57 -9.94 19.84
CA GLU A 170 -1.68 -10.08 21.02
C GLU A 170 -0.24 -9.60 20.76
N LYS A 171 0.16 -9.42 19.49
CA LYS A 171 1.45 -8.83 19.08
C LYS A 171 1.38 -7.32 18.85
N GLY A 172 0.25 -6.68 19.15
CA GLY A 172 0.02 -5.26 18.92
C GLY A 172 -0.24 -4.90 17.45
N ILE A 173 -0.58 -5.88 16.61
CA ILE A 173 -0.92 -5.66 15.21
C ILE A 173 -2.35 -5.14 15.11
N ILE A 174 -2.54 -4.05 14.36
CA ILE A 174 -3.85 -3.36 14.28
C ILE A 174 -4.64 -3.72 13.02
N ALA A 175 -3.99 -4.20 11.96
CA ALA A 175 -4.63 -4.59 10.73
C ALA A 175 -3.86 -5.69 9.97
N VAL A 176 -4.59 -6.42 9.13
CA VAL A 176 -4.06 -7.46 8.25
C VAL A 176 -4.29 -7.09 6.79
N GLU A 177 -3.26 -7.25 5.98
CA GLU A 177 -3.26 -7.04 4.53
C GLU A 177 -2.29 -8.05 3.87
N MET A 178 -1.89 -7.87 2.62
CA MET A 178 -1.23 -8.95 1.87
C MET A 178 0.08 -8.57 1.14
N GLU A 179 0.56 -7.31 1.20
CA GLU A 179 1.72 -6.88 0.38
C GLU A 179 2.74 -5.95 1.08
N THR A 180 2.38 -5.30 2.19
CA THR A 180 3.16 -4.18 2.75
C THR A 180 4.54 -4.60 3.26
N SER A 181 4.66 -5.75 3.93
CA SER A 181 5.95 -6.24 4.47
C SER A 181 6.98 -6.44 3.36
N LEU A 182 6.56 -6.99 2.22
CA LEU A 182 7.43 -7.16 1.07
C LEU A 182 7.81 -5.83 0.43
N ILE A 183 6.83 -4.94 0.20
CA ILE A 183 7.09 -3.62 -0.41
C ILE A 183 8.09 -2.85 0.44
N TYR A 184 7.91 -2.86 1.77
CA TYR A 184 8.85 -2.24 2.70
C TYR A 184 10.21 -2.92 2.66
N TYR A 185 10.27 -4.24 2.73
CA TYR A 185 11.53 -4.98 2.70
C TYR A 185 12.34 -4.66 1.45
N LEU A 186 11.72 -4.74 0.27
CA LEU A 186 12.40 -4.48 -1.01
C LEU A 186 12.85 -3.02 -1.13
N ALA A 187 12.07 -2.07 -0.61
CA ALA A 187 12.47 -0.67 -0.55
C ALA A 187 13.63 -0.44 0.41
N ASN A 188 13.55 -0.94 1.66
CA ASN A 188 14.58 -0.82 2.68
C ASN A 188 15.91 -1.42 2.17
N ARG A 189 15.87 -2.64 1.61
CA ARG A 189 17.02 -3.33 1.01
C ARG A 189 17.65 -2.55 -0.14
N SER A 190 16.85 -1.84 -0.92
CA SER A 190 17.28 -1.14 -2.12
C SER A 190 17.62 0.34 -1.88
N GLY A 191 17.58 0.80 -0.62
CA GLY A 191 17.79 2.21 -0.27
C GLY A 191 16.75 3.15 -0.88
N LEU A 192 15.52 2.67 -1.08
CA LEU A 192 14.39 3.44 -1.59
C LEU A 192 13.45 3.86 -0.46
N ASN A 193 12.60 4.83 -0.77
CA ASN A 193 11.59 5.30 0.16
C ASN A 193 10.28 4.53 -0.02
N ALA A 194 9.59 4.21 1.08
CA ALA A 194 8.29 3.56 1.00
C ALA A 194 7.32 3.98 2.10
N ALA A 195 6.03 3.93 1.77
CA ALA A 195 4.93 4.07 2.73
C ALA A 195 3.74 3.22 2.26
N SER A 196 2.81 2.93 3.18
CA SER A 196 1.61 2.14 2.88
C SER A 196 0.44 2.72 3.64
N PHE A 197 -0.59 3.06 2.89
CA PHE A 197 -1.81 3.65 3.38
C PHE A 197 -2.95 2.67 3.08
N LEU A 198 -3.69 2.29 4.12
CA LEU A 198 -4.67 1.23 4.07
C LEU A 198 -6.01 1.77 4.51
N LEU A 199 -7.06 1.47 3.76
CA LEU A 199 -8.43 1.69 4.18
C LEU A 199 -8.97 0.42 4.85
N VAL A 200 -9.54 0.55 6.03
CA VAL A 200 -10.19 -0.57 6.72
C VAL A 200 -11.51 -0.89 6.00
N SER A 201 -11.58 -2.03 5.32
CA SER A 201 -12.79 -2.47 4.60
C SER A 201 -13.76 -3.23 5.50
N ASP A 202 -13.24 -3.88 6.53
CA ASP A 202 -13.97 -4.78 7.40
C ASP A 202 -13.20 -5.02 8.70
N ILE A 203 -13.89 -5.50 9.74
CA ILE A 203 -13.26 -5.95 10.99
C ILE A 203 -13.21 -7.48 11.02
N VAL A 204 -12.02 -8.04 11.24
CA VAL A 204 -11.78 -9.49 11.16
C VAL A 204 -11.60 -10.09 12.56
N GLY A 205 -12.03 -11.34 12.73
CA GLY A 205 -11.67 -12.15 13.90
C GLY A 205 -12.41 -11.83 15.19
N GLY A 206 -13.61 -11.23 15.09
CA GLY A 206 -14.54 -11.16 16.21
C GLY A 206 -15.73 -12.15 16.11
N GLY A 207 -15.80 -12.99 15.07
CA GLY A 207 -16.97 -13.85 14.77
C GLY A 207 -18.04 -13.13 13.95
N GLU A 208 -19.10 -13.84 13.54
CA GLU A 208 -20.17 -13.29 12.69
C GLU A 208 -20.84 -12.03 13.28
N GLU A 209 -20.90 -11.92 14.61
CA GLU A 209 -21.48 -10.76 15.31
C GLU A 209 -20.59 -9.50 15.30
N PHE A 210 -19.30 -9.63 15.00
CA PHE A 210 -18.33 -8.53 15.02
C PHE A 210 -17.83 -8.13 13.64
N THR A 211 -18.04 -8.96 12.62
CA THR A 211 -17.68 -8.62 11.24
C THR A 211 -18.62 -7.54 10.73
N LYS A 212 -18.18 -6.28 10.82
CA LYS A 212 -18.88 -5.13 10.25
C LYS A 212 -18.36 -4.90 8.84
N PHE A 213 -19.26 -5.02 7.86
CA PHE A 213 -19.02 -4.64 6.49
C PHE A 213 -19.61 -3.25 6.22
N VAL A 214 -18.93 -2.49 5.39
CA VAL A 214 -19.44 -1.23 4.82
C VAL A 214 -20.00 -1.50 3.43
N SER A 215 -20.90 -0.64 2.95
CA SER A 215 -21.38 -0.77 1.58
C SER A 215 -20.26 -0.50 0.57
N ASP A 216 -20.34 -1.12 -0.60
CA ASP A 216 -19.38 -0.88 -1.70
C ASP A 216 -19.29 0.62 -2.06
N GLN A 217 -20.40 1.35 -1.93
CA GLN A 217 -20.46 2.78 -2.20
C GLN A 217 -19.68 3.60 -1.17
N GLU A 218 -19.86 3.31 0.13
CA GLU A 218 -19.11 3.97 1.20
C GLU A 218 -17.61 3.66 1.09
N LEU A 219 -17.27 2.40 0.81
CA LEU A 219 -15.88 1.98 0.62
C LEU A 219 -15.24 2.70 -0.56
N ALA A 220 -15.95 2.81 -1.69
CA ALA A 220 -15.46 3.53 -2.87
C ALA A 220 -15.23 5.02 -2.57
N GLN A 221 -16.15 5.68 -1.85
CA GLN A 221 -16.01 7.07 -1.46
C GLN A 221 -14.83 7.29 -0.49
N ALA A 222 -14.67 6.42 0.49
CA ALA A 222 -13.56 6.49 1.43
C ALA A 222 -12.21 6.17 0.75
N MET A 223 -12.20 5.26 -0.23
CA MET A 223 -11.02 4.98 -1.05
C MET A 223 -10.63 6.19 -1.91
N ASP A 224 -11.58 6.90 -2.50
CA ASP A 224 -11.31 8.14 -3.24
C ASP A 224 -10.71 9.23 -2.32
N LYS A 225 -11.19 9.33 -1.08
CA LYS A 225 -10.60 10.22 -0.06
C LYS A 225 -9.16 9.79 0.27
N LEU A 226 -8.91 8.50 0.49
CA LEU A 226 -7.58 7.97 0.74
C LEU A 226 -6.62 8.23 -0.43
N ILE A 227 -7.06 7.99 -1.67
CA ILE A 227 -6.26 8.27 -2.86
C ILE A 227 -5.90 9.76 -2.94
N THR A 228 -6.87 10.64 -2.66
CA THR A 228 -6.64 12.10 -2.67
C THR A 228 -5.63 12.50 -1.60
N LEU A 229 -5.79 12.00 -0.37
CA LEU A 229 -4.84 12.23 0.73
C LEU A 229 -3.44 11.77 0.31
N VAL A 230 -3.29 10.55 -0.22
CA VAL A 230 -1.97 10.01 -0.61
C VAL A 230 -1.34 10.79 -1.77
N LEU A 231 -2.13 11.29 -2.72
CA LEU A 231 -1.64 12.17 -3.77
C LEU A 231 -1.11 13.50 -3.19
N ASP A 232 -1.81 14.08 -2.21
CA ASP A 232 -1.36 15.27 -1.50
C ASP A 232 -0.09 15.04 -0.68
N VAL A 233 -0.01 13.93 0.05
CA VAL A 233 1.20 13.49 0.77
C VAL A 233 2.37 13.32 -0.19
N SER A 234 2.14 12.63 -1.32
CA SER A 234 3.16 12.41 -2.34
C SER A 234 3.62 13.72 -2.99
N HIS A 235 2.73 14.70 -3.14
CA HIS A 235 3.09 16.02 -3.63
C HIS A 235 3.93 16.80 -2.61
N ALA A 236 3.49 16.83 -1.36
CA ALA A 236 4.18 17.54 -0.28
C ALA A 236 5.59 16.96 0.01
N TYR A 237 5.71 15.64 0.05
CA TYR A 237 6.99 14.94 0.26
C TYR A 237 8.01 15.24 -0.84
N GLN A 238 7.56 15.37 -2.09
CA GLN A 238 8.42 15.76 -3.22
C GLN A 238 8.85 17.24 -3.22
N ASN A 239 8.35 18.06 -2.30
CA ASN A 239 8.82 19.43 -2.11
C ASN A 239 9.88 19.54 -1.02
N THR A 240 10.03 18.50 -0.18
CA THR A 240 10.98 18.46 0.94
C THR A 240 12.17 17.52 0.70
N SER A 241 12.09 16.67 -0.32
CA SER A 241 13.13 15.71 -0.75
C SER A 241 13.93 16.23 -1.93
#